data_AF-A0A968J4S6-F1
#
_entry.id   AF-A0A968J4S6-F1
#
_cell.length_a   1.000
_cell.length_b   1.000
_cell.length_c   1.000
_cell.angle_alpha   90.00
_cell.angle_beta   90.00
_cell.angle_gamma   90.00
#
_symmetry.space_group_name_H-M   'P 1'
#
loop_
_entity.id
_entity.type
_entity.pdbx_description
1 polymer ?
#
loop_
_entity_poly.entity_id
_entity_poly.type
_entity_poly.pdbx_seq_one_letter_code
_entity_poly.pdbx_strand_id
1 'polypeptide(L)'
;MWRRTVAQPGQVLWVSGPHGRSRAGLALLQGEIQVPEPLATALRLAHQRPRPRLDVVSVVPPGPWAAIDSSDGLAIALAQLCQSSGVGARVGLGVPAHRDPKPWPVPRPTLG
;
A
#
# COMPACT_ATOMS: atom_id res chain seq x y z
N MET A 1 -7.00 9.03 -16.47
CA MET A 1 -7.85 9.13 -15.25
C MET A 1 -7.84 7.78 -14.57
N TRP A 2 -7.63 7.73 -13.25
CA TRP A 2 -7.59 6.47 -12.48
C TRP A 2 -9.01 6.11 -12.02
N ARG A 3 -9.36 4.82 -12.04
CA ARG A 3 -10.69 4.30 -11.68
C ARG A 3 -10.56 2.96 -10.99
N ARG A 4 -11.45 2.59 -10.07
CA ARG A 4 -11.38 1.27 -9.39
C ARG A 4 -11.83 0.08 -10.26
N THR A 5 -12.37 0.34 -11.45
CA THR A 5 -13.13 -0.63 -12.26
C THR A 5 -12.41 -1.12 -13.52
N VAL A 6 -11.13 -0.77 -13.68
CA VAL A 6 -10.38 -1.03 -14.94
C VAL A 6 -9.22 -2.01 -14.74
N ALA A 7 -9.21 -2.77 -13.64
CA ALA A 7 -8.20 -3.81 -13.44
C ALA A 7 -8.45 -4.98 -14.39
N GLN A 8 -7.39 -5.59 -14.91
CA GLN A 8 -7.47 -6.70 -15.86
C GLN A 8 -6.57 -7.87 -15.40
N PRO A 9 -6.96 -9.13 -15.69
CA PRO A 9 -6.08 -10.28 -15.49
C PRO A 9 -4.74 -10.10 -16.23
N GLY A 10 -3.65 -10.60 -15.63
CA GLY A 10 -2.30 -10.42 -16.16
C GLY A 10 -1.62 -9.09 -15.78
N GLN A 11 -2.34 -8.15 -15.17
CA GLN A 11 -1.73 -6.94 -14.60
C GLN A 11 -1.03 -7.23 -13.26
N VAL A 12 -0.04 -6.39 -12.95
CA VAL A 12 0.72 -6.44 -11.69
C VAL A 12 0.15 -5.48 -10.65
N LEU A 13 0.21 -5.88 -9.38
CA LEU A 13 -0.21 -5.04 -8.26
C LEU A 13 0.95 -4.19 -7.75
N TRP A 14 0.71 -2.89 -7.61
CA TRP A 14 1.66 -1.93 -7.05
C TRP A 14 1.11 -1.32 -5.76
N VAL A 15 1.99 -1.06 -4.79
CA VAL A 15 1.64 -0.46 -3.49
C VAL A 15 2.56 0.70 -3.19
N SER A 16 2.04 1.91 -3.05
CA SER A 16 2.83 3.16 -2.97
C SER A 16 3.89 3.18 -1.86
N GLY A 17 3.73 2.41 -0.78
CA GLY A 17 4.68 2.34 0.32
C GLY A 17 4.38 1.23 1.35
N PRO A 18 5.08 1.25 2.50
CA PRO A 18 4.93 0.22 3.52
C PRO A 18 3.57 0.30 4.22
N HIS A 19 2.96 -0.87 4.42
CA HIS A 19 1.66 -1.01 5.08
C HIS A 19 1.81 -1.35 6.57
N GLY A 20 0.75 -1.12 7.34
CA GLY A 20 0.68 -1.45 8.78
C GLY A 20 1.23 -0.38 9.73
N ARG A 21 1.90 0.66 9.22
CA ARG A 21 2.49 1.72 10.06
C ARG A 21 1.44 2.48 10.88
N SER A 22 0.30 2.79 10.27
CA SER A 22 -0.80 3.47 10.96
C SER A 22 -1.35 2.62 12.10
N ARG A 23 -1.61 1.31 11.88
CA ARG A 23 -2.08 0.41 12.93
C ARG A 23 -1.07 0.26 14.07
N ALA A 24 0.22 0.16 13.75
CA ALA A 24 1.29 0.11 14.75
C ALA A 24 1.42 1.43 15.52
N GLY A 25 1.25 2.58 14.86
CA GLY A 25 1.19 3.88 15.52
C GLY A 25 0.01 4.01 16.49
N LEU A 26 -1.17 3.53 16.08
CA LEU A 26 -2.35 3.46 16.95
C LEU A 26 -2.10 2.55 18.16
N ALA A 27 -1.56 1.35 17.94
CA ALA A 27 -1.21 0.40 19.01
C ALA A 27 -0.28 1.04 20.04
N LEU A 28 0.71 1.80 19.58
CA LEU A 28 1.65 2.51 20.43
C LEU A 28 0.95 3.60 21.26
N LEU A 29 0.06 4.40 20.63
CA LEU A 29 -0.70 5.44 21.33
C LEU A 29 -1.69 4.87 22.36
N GLN A 30 -2.18 3.66 22.13
CA GLN A 30 -3.04 2.93 23.05
C GLN A 30 -2.26 2.17 24.14
N GLY A 31 -0.92 2.17 24.09
CA GLY A 31 -0.08 1.43 25.02
C GLY A 31 -0.09 -0.10 24.81
N GLU A 32 -0.62 -0.59 23.68
CA GLU A 32 -0.66 -2.02 23.33
C GLU A 32 0.74 -2.57 23.01
N ILE A 33 1.65 -1.72 22.52
CA ILE A 33 3.02 -2.09 22.17
C ILE A 33 4.02 -1.04 22.66
N GLN A 34 5.25 -1.48 22.90
CA GLN A 34 6.39 -0.61 23.13
C GLN A 34 7.48 -0.89 22.10
N VAL A 35 8.06 0.17 21.57
CA VAL A 35 9.14 0.13 20.57
C VAL A 35 10.12 1.26 20.87
N PRO A 36 11.42 1.07 20.58
CA PRO A 36 12.44 2.08 20.85
C PRO A 36 12.29 3.31 19.93
N GLU A 37 12.81 4.45 20.37
CA GLU A 37 13.05 5.59 19.48
C GLU A 37 14.22 5.29 18.51
N PRO A 38 14.26 5.87 17.30
CA PRO A 38 13.31 6.84 16.73
C PRO A 38 12.06 6.21 16.07
N LEU A 39 11.94 4.88 16.13
CA LEU A 39 10.85 4.14 15.46
C LEU A 39 9.48 4.49 16.05
N ALA A 40 9.39 4.61 17.38
CA ALA A 40 8.16 5.04 18.06
C ALA A 40 7.63 6.37 17.50
N THR A 41 8.50 7.37 17.34
CA THR A 41 8.13 8.66 16.73
C THR A 41 7.66 8.50 15.29
N ALA A 42 8.36 7.72 14.47
CA ALA A 42 7.96 7.49 13.08
C ALA A 42 6.58 6.82 12.96
N LEU A 43 6.25 5.86 13.83
CA LEU A 43 4.96 5.18 13.86
C LEU A 43 3.83 6.09 14.33
N ARG A 44 4.06 6.89 15.38
CA ARG A 44 3.08 7.91 15.84
C ARG A 44 2.73 8.89 14.72
N LEU A 45 3.75 9.41 14.02
CA LEU A 45 3.56 10.30 12.89
C LEU A 45 2.82 9.62 11.73
N ALA A 46 3.14 8.36 11.43
CA ALA A 46 2.45 7.62 10.37
C ALA A 46 0.94 7.45 10.64
N HIS A 47 0.52 7.39 11.91
CA HIS A 47 -0.89 7.31 12.30
C HIS A 47 -1.55 8.69 12.38
N GLN A 48 -0.94 9.64 13.09
CA GLN A 48 -1.55 10.95 13.39
C GLN A 48 -1.42 11.97 12.26
N ARG A 49 -0.41 11.83 11.39
CA ARG A 49 -0.10 12.76 10.30
C ARG A 49 0.26 11.99 9.02
N PRO A 50 -0.68 11.19 8.47
CA PRO A 50 -0.43 10.47 7.23
C PRO A 50 -0.15 11.45 6.09
N ARG A 51 0.88 11.15 5.28
CA ARG A 51 1.21 11.95 4.09
C ARG A 51 0.52 11.36 2.85
N PRO A 52 -0.37 12.10 2.17
CA PRO A 52 -0.99 11.63 0.94
C PRO A 52 0.07 11.45 -0.15
N ARG A 53 -0.01 10.35 -0.91
CA ARG A 53 1.01 9.94 -1.88
C ARG A 53 0.83 10.56 -3.26
N LEU A 54 0.70 11.89 -3.28
CA LEU A 54 0.59 12.66 -4.52
C LEU A 54 1.88 12.61 -5.36
N ASP A 55 3.02 12.29 -4.73
CA ASP A 55 4.31 12.02 -5.37
C ASP A 55 4.25 10.88 -6.39
N VAL A 56 3.32 9.94 -6.24
CA VAL A 56 3.20 8.79 -7.15
C VAL A 56 2.61 9.18 -8.51
N VAL A 57 1.82 10.24 -8.56
CA VAL A 57 1.11 10.64 -9.80
C VAL A 57 2.07 11.03 -10.91
N SER A 58 3.23 11.62 -10.58
CA SER A 58 4.22 12.06 -11.57
C SER A 58 5.12 10.93 -12.09
N VAL A 59 5.23 9.81 -11.37
CA VAL A 59 6.13 8.69 -11.73
C VAL A 59 5.40 7.54 -12.40
N VAL A 60 4.07 7.46 -12.26
CA VAL A 60 3.25 6.44 -12.92
C VAL A 60 3.01 6.87 -14.38
N PRO A 61 3.34 6.02 -15.38
CA PRO A 61 3.12 6.36 -16.78
C PRO A 61 1.64 6.72 -17.06
N PRO A 62 1.34 7.58 -18.03
CA PRO A 62 -0.04 7.87 -18.40
C PRO A 62 -0.74 6.58 -18.89
N GLY A 63 -1.96 6.34 -18.43
CA GLY A 63 -2.72 5.15 -18.80
C GLY A 63 -4.02 4.97 -18.01
N PRO A 64 -4.85 3.99 -18.38
CA PRO A 64 -5.98 3.56 -17.56
C PRO A 64 -5.47 2.74 -16.39
N TRP A 65 -5.50 3.35 -15.19
CA TRP A 65 -5.03 2.68 -13.98
C TRP A 65 -6.18 2.31 -13.07
N ALA A 66 -6.14 1.05 -12.61
CA ALA A 66 -6.94 0.60 -11.50
C ALA A 66 -6.26 1.01 -10.18
N ALA A 67 -6.90 1.89 -9.41
CA ALA A 67 -6.28 2.43 -8.19
C ALA A 67 -7.30 2.65 -7.08
N ILE A 68 -6.85 2.41 -5.84
CA ILE A 68 -7.58 2.64 -4.59
C ILE A 68 -6.58 2.97 -3.49
N ASP A 69 -6.98 3.78 -2.52
CA ASP A 69 -6.22 4.02 -1.29
C ASP A 69 -6.48 2.90 -0.27
N SER A 70 -5.49 2.59 0.57
CA SER A 70 -5.55 1.48 1.53
C SER A 70 -5.82 1.92 2.97
N SER A 71 -6.62 2.98 3.15
CA SER A 71 -6.96 3.57 4.45
C SER A 71 -7.53 2.56 5.46
N ASP A 72 -8.44 1.69 5.00
CA ASP A 72 -9.05 0.61 5.81
C ASP A 72 -8.18 -0.65 5.90
N GLY A 73 -7.02 -0.65 5.25
CA GLY A 73 -6.11 -1.78 5.17
C GLY A 73 -6.04 -2.41 3.79
N LEU A 74 -4.89 -3.03 3.49
CA LEU A 74 -4.55 -3.54 2.16
C LEU A 74 -5.51 -4.62 1.67
N ALA A 75 -5.91 -5.54 2.55
CA ALA A 75 -6.79 -6.65 2.17
C ALA A 75 -8.18 -6.16 1.75
N ILE A 76 -8.75 -5.20 2.50
CA ILE A 76 -10.05 -4.60 2.20
C ILE A 76 -9.96 -3.81 0.89
N ALA A 77 -8.93 -2.98 0.73
CA ALA A 77 -8.73 -2.20 -0.49
C ALA A 77 -8.58 -3.11 -1.73
N LEU A 78 -7.83 -4.21 -1.61
CA LEU A 78 -7.67 -5.18 -2.69
C LEU A 78 -8.98 -5.88 -3.03
N ALA A 79 -9.74 -6.32 -2.01
CA ALA A 79 -11.04 -6.94 -2.22
C ALA A 79 -12.01 -5.99 -2.95
N GLN A 80 -12.05 -4.72 -2.55
CA GLN A 80 -12.87 -3.69 -3.20
C GLN A 80 -12.44 -3.42 -4.64
N LEU A 81 -11.12 -3.35 -4.90
CA LEU A 81 -10.58 -3.16 -6.25
C LEU A 81 -10.95 -4.34 -7.17
N CYS A 82 -10.74 -5.57 -6.67
CA CYS A 82 -11.09 -6.80 -7.34
C CYS A 82 -12.58 -6.88 -7.66
N GLN A 83 -13.44 -6.62 -6.66
CA GLN A 83 -14.88 -6.64 -6.83
C GLN A 83 -15.36 -5.58 -7.82
N SER A 84 -14.83 -4.35 -7.76
CA SER A 84 -15.18 -3.27 -8.67
C SER A 84 -14.77 -3.53 -10.12
N SER A 85 -13.73 -4.36 -10.34
CA SER A 85 -13.22 -4.70 -11.66
C SER A 85 -13.67 -6.10 -12.15
N GLY A 86 -14.34 -6.89 -11.32
CA GLY A 86 -14.73 -8.26 -11.67
C GLY A 86 -13.55 -9.22 -11.84
N VAL A 87 -12.45 -9.00 -11.11
CA VAL A 87 -11.20 -9.81 -11.20
C VAL A 87 -10.80 -10.39 -9.85
N GLY A 88 -9.92 -11.38 -9.86
CA GLY A 88 -9.20 -11.86 -8.67
C GLY A 88 -7.78 -11.29 -8.58
N ALA A 89 -7.16 -11.40 -7.41
CA ALA A 89 -5.77 -11.01 -7.18
C ALA A 89 -5.02 -12.08 -6.39
N ARG A 90 -3.73 -12.26 -6.73
CA ARG A 90 -2.81 -13.11 -5.98
C ARG A 90 -1.73 -12.24 -5.36
N VAL A 91 -1.57 -12.34 -4.05
CA VAL A 91 -0.58 -11.56 -3.30
C VAL A 91 0.39 -12.52 -2.63
N GLY A 92 1.69 -12.37 -2.92
CA GLY A 92 2.74 -13.10 -2.23
C GLY A 92 3.18 -12.39 -0.95
N LEU A 93 4.00 -13.08 -0.14
CA LEU A 93 4.55 -12.54 1.12
C LEU A 93 5.50 -11.34 0.95
N GLY A 94 5.81 -10.94 -0.30
CA GLY A 94 6.70 -9.82 -0.63
C GLY A 94 6.06 -8.43 -0.53
N VAL A 95 4.84 -8.30 0.00
CA VAL A 95 4.24 -6.99 0.27
C VAL A 95 5.11 -6.25 1.29
N PRO A 96 5.58 -5.02 1.01
CA PRO A 96 6.34 -4.24 1.96
C PRO A 96 5.55 -4.01 3.26
N ALA A 97 5.87 -4.79 4.29
CA ALA A 97 5.50 -4.51 5.67
C ALA A 97 6.51 -3.52 6.27
N HIS A 98 6.30 -3.05 7.51
CA HIS A 98 7.29 -2.29 8.26
C HIS A 98 8.51 -3.17 8.64
N ARG A 99 9.27 -3.64 7.65
CA ARG A 99 10.62 -4.19 7.78
C ARG A 99 11.46 -3.50 6.72
N ASP A 100 12.13 -2.44 7.15
CA ASP A 100 12.99 -1.53 6.39
C ASP A 100 12.38 -0.75 5.21
N PRO A 101 12.75 0.54 5.04
CA PRO A 101 12.42 1.31 3.85
C PRO A 101 13.32 0.84 2.69
N LYS A 102 12.99 -0.28 2.05
CA LYS A 102 13.57 -0.59 0.74
C LYS A 102 12.97 0.36 -0.31
N PRO A 103 13.78 0.85 -1.26
CA PRO A 103 13.27 1.60 -2.40
C PRO A 103 12.26 0.76 -3.19
N TRP A 104 11.39 1.46 -3.92
CA TRP A 104 10.37 0.87 -4.79
C TRP A 104 10.95 -0.31 -5.60
N PRO A 105 10.39 -1.53 -5.50
CA PRO A 105 10.83 -2.61 -6.35
C PRO A 105 10.44 -2.28 -7.80
N VAL A 106 11.43 -2.16 -8.67
CA VAL A 106 11.22 -2.06 -10.11
C VAL A 106 10.74 -3.45 -10.58
N PRO A 107 9.51 -3.60 -11.11
CA PRO A 107 9.04 -4.91 -11.55
C PRO A 107 9.91 -5.42 -12.68
N ARG A 108 10.49 -6.62 -12.52
CA ARG A 108 11.03 -7.38 -13.64
C ARG A 108 9.85 -8.10 -14.29
N PRO A 109 9.64 -7.99 -15.61
CA PRO A 109 8.62 -8.77 -16.28
C PRO A 109 8.91 -10.26 -16.02
N THR A 110 7.96 -10.94 -15.39
CA THR A 110 7.95 -12.41 -15.34
C THR A 110 7.15 -12.84 -16.57
N LEU A 111 7.86 -13.43 -17.53
CA LEU A 111 7.25 -14.17 -18.63
C LEU A 111 6.70 -15.48 -18.05
N GLY A 112 5.39 -15.70 -18.15
CA GLY A 112 4.71 -16.92 -17.69
C GLY A 112 3.19 -16.75 -17.68
#